data_AF-A0A8K0SWN7-F1
#
_entry.id   AF-A0A8K0SWN7-F1
#
_cell.length_a   1.000
_cell.length_b   1.000
_cell.length_c   1.000
_cell.angle_alpha   90.00
_cell.angle_beta   90.00
_cell.angle_gamma   90.00
#
_symmetry.space_group_name_H-M   'P 1'
#
loop_
_entity.id
_entity.type
_entity.pdbx_description
1 polymer ?
#
loop_
_entity_poly.entity_id
_entity_poly.type
_entity_poly.pdbx_seq_one_letter_code
_entity_poly.pdbx_strand_id
1 'polypeptide(L)'
;MIRDGHQVASHTWSHQRLTTLSRSKFFNQMHFLETALADLLGYFPTYMRPPYSASNATTDAWLGELGYHITYFNLDTEGYLHDSSQLIQQSKDIWDVNVEGRNPQNTMYLHIEHDPVYQSVYNLTGHMLESLVRNNFRAVTVGECLGDPQQNWYRSVSAQPPTSSSTTTSRSTSTSRTSTSTSTRPATSSTSTSTRPATSSTTARSTSSTTARTTTSSASNPFPTSTDGRCGPRFGNATCISEPGATCCSQYGWCGSTVDHCVGGCQPLYGTCGQSR
;
A
#
# COMPACT_ATOMS: atom_id res chain seq x y z
N MET A 1 10.31 19.35 7.77
CA MET A 1 9.12 18.57 8.21
C MET A 1 8.81 18.82 9.68
N ILE A 2 9.38 18.07 10.64
CA ILE A 2 9.04 18.23 12.07
C ILE A 2 9.25 19.66 12.58
N ARG A 3 10.43 20.23 12.32
CA ARG A 3 10.79 21.61 12.74
C ARG A 3 9.82 22.67 12.20
N ASP A 4 9.21 22.41 11.04
CA ASP A 4 8.29 23.34 10.38
C ASP A 4 6.82 23.02 10.71
N GLY A 5 6.55 22.13 11.67
CA GLY A 5 5.21 21.80 12.17
C GLY A 5 4.48 20.72 11.37
N HIS A 6 5.13 20.05 10.42
CA HIS A 6 4.52 18.95 9.68
C HIS A 6 4.49 17.65 10.49
N GLN A 7 3.45 16.84 10.28
CA GLN A 7 3.37 15.47 10.80
C GLN A 7 4.09 14.51 9.85
N VAL A 8 4.94 13.64 10.41
CA VAL A 8 5.60 12.54 9.70
C VAL A 8 4.90 11.24 10.08
N ALA A 9 4.60 10.40 9.10
CA ALA A 9 3.91 9.12 9.27
C ALA A 9 4.64 8.01 8.51
N SER A 10 4.36 6.75 8.85
CA SER A 10 4.94 5.59 8.16
C SER A 10 4.24 5.33 6.83
N HIS A 11 5.02 5.01 5.79
CA HIS A 11 4.52 4.49 4.52
C HIS A 11 5.22 3.18 4.13
N THR A 12 5.61 2.40 5.14
CA THR A 12 6.43 1.17 5.05
C THR A 12 7.86 1.41 4.59
N TRP A 13 8.74 0.44 4.80
CA TRP A 13 10.15 0.53 4.43
C TRP A 13 10.40 0.54 2.91
N SER A 14 9.76 -0.35 2.15
CA SER A 14 10.05 -0.55 0.74
C SER A 14 8.80 -0.51 -0.14
N HIS A 15 7.71 0.11 0.33
CA HIS A 15 6.47 0.30 -0.42
C HIS A 15 5.84 -1.01 -0.95
N GLN A 16 6.04 -2.13 -0.24
CA GLN A 16 5.43 -3.41 -0.64
C GLN A 16 3.93 -3.42 -0.35
N ARG A 17 3.16 -4.09 -1.21
CA ARG A 17 1.73 -4.29 -1.00
C ARG A 17 1.48 -5.21 0.20
N LEU A 18 1.09 -4.63 1.34
CA LEU A 18 0.97 -5.35 2.60
C LEU A 18 0.06 -6.59 2.56
N THR A 19 -1.01 -6.55 1.77
CA THR A 19 -1.98 -7.64 1.64
C THR A 19 -1.43 -8.93 1.01
N THR A 20 -0.23 -8.90 0.41
CA THR A 20 0.40 -10.07 -0.22
C THR A 20 1.55 -10.65 0.59
N LEU A 21 1.89 -10.04 1.73
CA LEU A 21 3.07 -10.40 2.51
C LEU A 21 2.78 -11.50 3.53
N SER A 22 3.80 -12.32 3.80
CA SER A 22 3.82 -13.12 5.03
C SER A 22 3.91 -12.18 6.24
N ARG A 23 3.45 -12.65 7.40
CA ARG A 23 3.51 -11.89 8.65
C ARG A 23 4.92 -11.39 8.97
N SER A 24 5.94 -12.21 8.80
CA SER A 24 7.33 -11.80 9.04
C SER A 24 7.78 -10.65 8.13
N LYS A 25 7.49 -10.74 6.81
CA LYS A 25 7.82 -9.67 5.85
C LYS A 25 7.03 -8.40 6.14
N PHE A 26 5.76 -8.53 6.52
CA PHE A 26 4.93 -7.41 6.93
C PHE A 26 5.52 -6.67 8.13
N PHE A 27 5.88 -7.38 9.20
CA PHE A 27 6.43 -6.73 10.40
C PHE A 27 7.80 -6.11 10.11
N ASN A 28 8.62 -6.71 9.24
CA ASN A 28 9.86 -6.09 8.76
C ASN A 28 9.61 -4.75 8.06
N GLN A 29 8.57 -4.64 7.22
CA GLN A 29 8.21 -3.38 6.55
C GLN A 29 7.92 -2.25 7.53
N MET A 30 7.33 -2.57 8.69
CA MET A 30 7.00 -1.59 9.72
C MET A 30 8.23 -1.29 10.58
N HIS A 31 8.83 -2.32 11.18
CA HIS A 31 9.93 -2.17 12.13
C HIS A 31 11.19 -1.52 11.55
N PHE A 32 11.52 -1.77 10.27
CA PHE A 32 12.70 -1.16 9.67
C PHE A 32 12.56 0.37 9.58
N LEU A 33 11.36 0.86 9.20
CA LEU A 33 11.11 2.30 9.14
C LEU A 33 10.98 2.90 10.55
N GLU A 34 10.34 2.19 11.50
CA GLU A 34 10.30 2.61 12.90
C GLU A 34 11.71 2.77 13.48
N THR A 35 12.59 1.79 13.26
CA THR A 35 13.97 1.81 13.76
C THR A 35 14.75 2.98 13.15
N ALA A 36 14.64 3.19 11.84
CA ALA A 36 15.34 4.29 11.17
C ALA A 36 14.86 5.66 11.65
N LEU A 37 13.55 5.84 11.87
CA LEU A 37 13.00 7.09 12.39
C LEU A 37 13.35 7.29 13.87
N ALA A 38 13.33 6.23 14.67
CA ALA A 38 13.72 6.29 16.07
C ALA A 38 15.20 6.64 16.26
N ASP A 39 16.09 6.11 15.43
CA ASP A 39 17.51 6.46 15.43
C ASP A 39 17.74 7.94 15.09
N LEU A 40 16.98 8.46 14.11
CA LEU A 40 17.09 9.84 13.66
C LEU A 40 16.43 10.86 14.60
N LEU A 41 15.28 10.52 15.17
CA LEU A 41 14.39 11.48 15.87
C LEU A 41 14.23 11.18 17.36
N GLY A 42 14.63 10.00 17.84
CA GLY A 42 14.34 9.50 19.19
C GLY A 42 12.92 8.98 19.40
N TYR A 43 12.10 8.97 18.35
CA TYR A 43 10.73 8.49 18.33
C TYR A 43 10.31 8.06 16.92
N PHE A 44 9.19 7.34 16.82
CA PHE A 44 8.64 6.87 15.54
C PHE A 44 7.12 7.04 15.50
N PRO A 45 6.51 7.15 14.31
CA PRO A 45 5.11 7.51 14.16
C PRO A 45 4.15 6.39 14.58
N THR A 46 2.99 6.78 15.13
CA THR A 46 1.82 5.91 15.32
C THR A 46 0.85 5.98 14.15
N TYR A 47 1.06 6.89 13.21
CA TYR A 47 0.28 7.01 11.98
C TYR A 47 0.95 6.28 10.83
N MET A 48 0.16 5.62 9.98
CA MET A 48 0.65 5.04 8.74
C MET A 48 -0.40 5.07 7.63
N ARG A 49 0.05 4.99 6.38
CA ARG A 49 -0.79 4.74 5.20
C ARG A 49 -0.32 3.45 4.51
N PRO A 50 -1.19 2.48 4.22
CA PRO A 50 -0.80 1.30 3.45
C PRO A 50 -0.42 1.67 2.00
N PRO A 51 0.71 1.17 1.45
CA PRO A 51 1.02 1.27 0.03
C PRO A 51 -0.13 0.82 -0.86
N TYR A 52 -0.35 1.54 -1.97
CA TYR A 52 -1.46 1.31 -2.92
C TYR A 52 -2.87 1.41 -2.31
N SER A 53 -3.00 2.02 -1.12
CA SER A 53 -4.27 2.05 -0.38
C SER A 53 -4.83 0.64 -0.14
N ALA A 54 -3.97 -0.38 -0.15
CA ALA A 54 -4.37 -1.77 -0.12
C ALA A 54 -4.37 -2.30 1.31
N SER A 55 -5.56 -2.55 1.86
CA SER A 55 -5.74 -3.22 3.14
C SER A 55 -6.83 -4.29 3.08
N ASN A 56 -6.82 -5.19 4.07
CA ASN A 56 -7.83 -6.19 4.33
C ASN A 56 -7.84 -6.49 5.84
N ALA A 57 -8.77 -7.34 6.31
CA ALA A 57 -8.90 -7.66 7.73
C ALA A 57 -7.60 -8.17 8.39
N THR A 58 -6.74 -8.88 7.65
CA THR A 58 -5.45 -9.36 8.17
C THR A 58 -4.46 -8.21 8.32
N THR A 59 -4.34 -7.35 7.30
CA THR A 59 -3.51 -6.14 7.35
C THR A 59 -3.97 -5.23 8.50
N ASP A 60 -5.27 -4.96 8.61
CA ASP A 60 -5.83 -4.10 9.66
C ASP A 60 -5.55 -4.69 11.06
N ALA A 61 -5.70 -6.01 11.22
CA ALA A 61 -5.39 -6.67 12.49
C ALA A 61 -3.91 -6.56 12.87
N TRP A 62 -2.99 -6.74 11.92
CA TRP A 62 -1.54 -6.64 12.20
C TRP A 62 -1.08 -5.20 12.41
N LEU A 63 -1.64 -4.22 11.70
CA LEU A 63 -1.41 -2.79 11.99
C LEU A 63 -1.96 -2.41 13.37
N GLY A 64 -3.14 -2.94 13.73
CA GLY A 64 -3.73 -2.77 15.05
C GLY A 64 -2.90 -3.38 16.17
N GLU A 65 -2.29 -4.55 15.96
CA GLU A 65 -1.35 -5.17 16.90
C GLU A 65 -0.11 -4.28 17.14
N LEU A 66 0.36 -3.62 16.10
CA LEU A 66 1.44 -2.63 16.19
C LEU A 66 0.96 -1.28 16.74
N GLY A 67 -0.33 -1.06 16.94
CA GLY A 67 -0.90 0.19 17.47
C GLY A 67 -0.90 1.35 16.47
N TYR A 68 -1.00 1.06 15.17
CA TYR A 68 -1.04 2.10 14.14
C TYR A 68 -2.46 2.66 13.92
N HIS A 69 -2.54 3.99 13.78
CA HIS A 69 -3.64 4.66 13.09
C HIS A 69 -3.48 4.46 11.58
N ILE A 70 -4.42 3.72 10.97
CA ILE A 70 -4.43 3.47 9.53
C ILE A 70 -5.15 4.63 8.86
N THR A 71 -4.43 5.39 8.05
CA THR A 71 -4.95 6.56 7.36
C THR A 71 -5.22 6.30 5.89
N TYR A 72 -6.29 6.91 5.42
CA TYR A 72 -6.76 6.90 4.04
C TYR A 72 -7.11 8.34 3.62
N PHE A 73 -7.70 8.49 2.44
CA PHE A 73 -8.10 9.76 1.87
C PHE A 73 -9.54 9.69 1.36
N ASN A 74 -10.18 10.85 1.25
CA ASN A 74 -11.47 11.02 0.59
C ASN A 74 -11.41 12.00 -0.60
N LEU A 75 -10.21 12.45 -0.96
CA LEU A 75 -9.92 13.23 -2.16
C LEU A 75 -8.61 12.75 -2.79
N ASP A 76 -8.69 12.22 -4.01
CA ASP A 76 -7.55 11.83 -4.84
C ASP A 76 -7.55 12.73 -6.08
N THR A 77 -6.48 13.48 -6.28
CA THR A 77 -6.28 14.34 -7.46
C THR A 77 -5.54 13.63 -8.58
N GLU A 78 -5.13 12.38 -8.38
CA GLU A 78 -4.47 11.55 -9.38
C GLU A 78 -3.20 12.20 -9.97
N GLY A 79 -2.47 13.05 -9.23
CA GLY A 79 -1.26 13.71 -9.75
C GLY A 79 -0.17 12.73 -10.18
N TYR A 80 -0.18 11.50 -9.64
CA TYR A 80 0.67 10.40 -10.09
C TYR A 80 0.35 9.88 -11.51
N LEU A 81 -0.84 10.17 -12.06
CA LEU A 81 -1.20 9.91 -13.46
C LEU A 81 -0.98 11.13 -14.36
N HIS A 82 -0.90 12.33 -13.78
CA HIS A 82 -0.88 13.61 -14.49
C HIS A 82 0.46 14.37 -14.31
N ASP A 83 1.57 13.66 -14.50
CA ASP A 83 2.93 14.12 -14.16
C ASP A 83 3.61 15.07 -15.18
N SER A 84 2.87 15.54 -16.19
CA SER A 84 3.35 16.50 -17.19
C SER A 84 2.65 17.85 -17.09
N SER A 85 3.28 18.90 -17.63
CA SER A 85 2.71 20.25 -17.64
C SER A 85 1.36 20.36 -18.34
N GLN A 86 1.07 19.47 -19.28
CA GLN A 86 -0.19 19.42 -20.03
C GLN A 86 -1.26 18.63 -19.29
N LEU A 87 -0.89 17.56 -18.60
CA LEU A 87 -1.84 16.68 -17.92
C LEU A 87 -2.24 17.21 -16.54
N ILE A 88 -1.36 17.92 -15.83
CA ILE A 88 -1.61 18.35 -14.44
C ILE A 88 -2.85 19.23 -14.28
N GLN A 89 -3.33 19.85 -15.35
CA GLN A 89 -4.61 20.57 -15.34
C GLN A 89 -5.77 19.65 -14.94
N GLN A 90 -5.76 18.37 -15.31
CA GLN A 90 -6.79 17.41 -14.91
C GLN A 90 -6.84 17.22 -13.39
N SER A 91 -5.69 17.16 -12.72
CA SER A 91 -5.63 17.12 -11.25
C SER A 91 -6.14 18.40 -10.58
N LYS A 92 -5.88 19.57 -11.19
CA LYS A 92 -6.45 20.84 -10.73
C LYS A 92 -7.96 20.89 -10.91
N ASP A 93 -8.47 20.38 -12.02
CA ASP A 93 -9.91 20.33 -12.29
C ASP A 93 -10.62 19.38 -11.31
N ILE A 94 -10.02 18.23 -10.98
CA ILE A 94 -10.51 17.32 -9.93
C ILE A 94 -10.57 18.05 -8.58
N TRP A 95 -9.51 18.78 -8.22
CA TRP A 95 -9.50 19.59 -7.00
C TRP A 95 -10.63 20.63 -7.01
N ASP A 96 -10.74 21.41 -8.09
CA ASP A 96 -11.69 22.51 -8.19
C ASP A 96 -13.15 22.05 -8.07
N VAL A 97 -13.52 20.97 -8.76
CA VAL A 97 -14.88 20.38 -8.67
C VAL A 97 -15.22 19.93 -7.25
N ASN A 98 -14.22 19.45 -6.51
CA ASN A 98 -14.43 18.92 -5.17
C ASN A 98 -14.42 20.04 -4.12
N VAL A 99 -13.48 20.98 -4.15
CA VAL A 99 -13.17 21.89 -3.04
C VAL A 99 -13.73 23.31 -3.23
N GLU A 100 -13.84 23.80 -4.47
CA GLU A 100 -14.27 25.18 -4.70
C GLU A 100 -15.72 25.43 -4.27
N GLY A 101 -15.93 26.54 -3.55
CA GLY A 101 -17.23 26.93 -3.02
C GLY A 101 -17.76 26.03 -1.91
N ARG A 102 -16.98 25.04 -1.43
CA ARG A 102 -17.37 24.21 -0.28
C ARG A 102 -17.25 24.96 1.02
N ASN A 103 -18.08 24.57 1.98
CA ASN A 103 -18.13 25.21 3.29
C ASN A 103 -17.21 24.45 4.27
N PRO A 104 -16.18 25.09 4.85
CA PRO A 104 -15.22 24.42 5.72
C PRO A 104 -15.79 24.00 7.08
N GLN A 105 -16.99 24.46 7.47
CA GLN A 105 -17.66 24.04 8.71
C GLN A 105 -18.35 22.68 8.59
N ASN A 106 -18.64 22.21 7.38
CA ASN A 106 -19.33 20.94 7.15
C ASN A 106 -18.60 20.01 6.16
N THR A 107 -17.45 20.43 5.65
CA THR A 107 -16.68 19.70 4.66
C THR A 107 -15.25 19.54 5.15
N MET A 108 -14.72 18.32 5.07
CA MET A 108 -13.36 17.98 5.49
C MET A 108 -12.74 17.01 4.50
N TYR A 109 -11.47 17.23 4.17
CA TYR A 109 -10.73 16.40 3.24
C TYR A 109 -9.47 15.83 3.89
N LEU A 110 -9.26 14.55 3.68
CA LEU A 110 -7.94 13.93 3.70
C LEU A 110 -7.56 13.74 2.23
N HIS A 111 -6.58 14.52 1.78
CA HIS A 111 -6.12 14.55 0.39
C HIS A 111 -4.87 13.69 0.22
N ILE A 112 -4.75 12.99 -0.91
CA ILE A 112 -3.54 12.26 -1.29
C ILE A 112 -2.83 12.95 -2.45
N GLU A 113 -1.52 13.12 -2.29
CA GLU A 113 -0.58 13.42 -3.37
C GLU A 113 0.79 12.76 -3.12
N HIS A 114 1.67 12.90 -4.11
CA HIS A 114 3.02 12.31 -4.11
C HIS A 114 4.07 13.39 -4.40
N ASP A 115 4.83 13.79 -3.39
CA ASP A 115 5.91 14.77 -3.49
C ASP A 115 7.13 14.36 -4.36
N PRO A 116 7.35 13.08 -4.73
CA PRO A 116 8.32 12.75 -5.77
C PRO A 116 7.91 13.20 -7.18
N VAL A 117 6.64 13.57 -7.39
CA VAL A 117 6.13 13.99 -8.70
C VAL A 117 6.30 15.49 -8.87
N TYR A 118 7.11 15.89 -9.87
CA TYR A 118 7.46 17.30 -10.10
C TYR A 118 6.23 18.21 -10.21
N GLN A 119 5.21 17.79 -10.98
CA GLN A 119 4.02 18.61 -11.19
C GLN A 119 3.15 18.71 -9.92
N SER A 120 3.12 17.68 -9.07
CA SER A 120 2.44 17.74 -7.77
C SER A 120 3.04 18.82 -6.88
N VAL A 121 4.38 18.94 -6.85
CA VAL A 121 5.09 19.94 -6.02
C VAL A 121 5.04 21.34 -6.61
N TYR A 122 5.46 21.51 -7.87
CA TYR A 122 5.71 22.83 -8.44
C TYR A 122 4.51 23.46 -9.14
N ASN A 123 3.40 22.74 -9.27
CA ASN A 123 2.22 23.22 -9.99
C ASN A 123 0.93 23.02 -9.18
N LEU A 124 0.62 21.78 -8.80
CA LEU A 124 -0.63 21.46 -8.11
C LEU A 124 -0.66 21.99 -6.67
N THR A 125 0.43 21.86 -5.90
CA THR A 125 0.47 22.30 -4.50
C THR A 125 0.14 23.79 -4.35
N GLY A 126 0.70 24.66 -5.21
CA GLY A 126 0.39 26.09 -5.19
C GLY A 126 -1.09 26.37 -5.44
N HIS A 127 -1.66 25.75 -6.47
CA HIS A 127 -3.08 25.85 -6.81
C HIS A 127 -4.00 25.43 -5.65
N MET A 128 -3.69 24.29 -5.02
CA MET A 128 -4.47 23.79 -3.88
C MET A 128 -4.40 24.74 -2.68
N LEU A 129 -3.21 25.25 -2.34
CA LEU A 129 -3.06 26.17 -1.20
C LEU A 129 -3.81 27.50 -1.43
N GLU A 130 -3.73 28.06 -2.63
CA GLU A 130 -4.50 29.26 -3.02
C GLU A 130 -6.01 29.02 -2.93
N SER A 131 -6.46 27.85 -3.40
CA SER A 131 -7.84 27.41 -3.31
C SER A 131 -8.32 27.27 -1.84
N LEU A 132 -7.51 26.67 -0.96
CA LEU A 132 -7.88 26.55 0.45
C LEU A 132 -8.07 27.92 1.10
N VAL A 133 -7.14 28.86 0.86
CA VAL A 133 -7.21 30.22 1.40
C VAL A 133 -8.45 30.95 0.90
N ARG A 134 -8.72 30.93 -0.41
CA ARG A 134 -9.89 31.66 -0.96
C ARG A 134 -11.23 31.06 -0.53
N ASN A 135 -11.27 29.78 -0.15
CA ASN A 135 -12.46 29.09 0.34
C ASN A 135 -12.53 28.99 1.87
N ASN A 136 -11.68 29.72 2.61
CA ASN A 136 -11.64 29.71 4.08
C ASN A 136 -11.36 28.33 4.71
N PHE A 137 -10.76 27.39 3.97
CA PHE A 137 -10.25 26.14 4.56
C PHE A 137 -8.93 26.38 5.27
N ARG A 138 -8.65 25.55 6.28
CA ARG A 138 -7.34 25.47 6.94
C ARG A 138 -6.61 24.21 6.47
N ALA A 139 -5.39 24.37 5.97
CA ALA A 139 -4.48 23.25 5.81
C ALA A 139 -3.92 22.86 7.19
N VAL A 140 -4.12 21.61 7.60
CA VAL A 140 -3.72 21.09 8.92
C VAL A 140 -3.08 19.71 8.78
N THR A 141 -2.42 19.24 9.84
CA THR A 141 -1.91 17.86 9.89
C THR A 141 -3.06 16.84 9.95
N VAL A 142 -2.79 15.57 9.64
CA VAL A 142 -3.83 14.51 9.70
C VAL A 142 -4.31 14.32 11.15
N GLY A 143 -3.42 14.37 12.13
CA GLY A 143 -3.79 14.31 13.54
C GLY A 143 -4.72 15.45 13.94
N GLU A 144 -4.40 16.70 13.59
CA GLU A 144 -5.28 17.85 13.85
C GLU A 144 -6.63 17.72 13.13
N CYS A 145 -6.64 17.29 11.86
CA CYS A 145 -7.85 17.02 11.08
C CYS A 145 -8.78 16.02 11.77
N LEU A 146 -8.20 14.98 12.38
CA LEU A 146 -8.94 13.93 13.08
C LEU A 146 -9.18 14.23 14.57
N GLY A 147 -8.77 15.41 15.07
CA GLY A 147 -8.91 15.80 16.47
C GLY A 147 -8.03 14.98 17.43
N ASP A 148 -6.95 14.36 16.94
CA ASP A 148 -6.01 13.60 17.75
C ASP A 148 -4.89 14.52 18.29
N PRO A 149 -4.72 14.66 19.61
CA PRO A 149 -3.67 15.48 20.20
C PRO A 149 -2.26 15.05 19.77
N GLN A 150 -1.36 16.01 19.56
CA GLN A 150 -0.01 15.78 19.04
C GLN A 150 0.82 14.77 19.86
N GLN A 151 0.60 14.66 21.17
CA GLN A 151 1.27 13.66 22.00
C GLN A 151 0.98 12.21 21.61
N ASN A 152 -0.08 11.95 20.86
CA ASN A 152 -0.48 10.62 20.41
C ASN A 152 0.16 10.22 19.07
N TRP A 153 0.75 11.18 18.33
CA TRP A 153 1.23 10.95 16.96
C TRP A 153 2.52 10.13 16.87
N TYR A 154 3.27 10.01 17.97
CA TYR A 154 4.57 9.35 18.00
C TYR A 154 4.77 8.54 19.28
N ARG A 155 5.56 7.47 19.20
CA ARG A 155 6.06 6.69 20.33
C ARG A 155 7.56 6.94 20.50
N SER A 156 7.96 7.31 21.71
CA SER A 156 9.38 7.51 22.04
C SER A 156 10.05 6.18 22.35
N VAL A 157 11.30 6.02 21.93
CA VAL A 157 12.15 4.92 22.42
C VAL A 157 12.74 5.33 23.77
N SER A 158 12.29 4.71 24.86
CA SER A 158 12.91 4.95 26.17
C SER A 158 14.33 4.37 26.20
N ALA A 159 15.32 5.18 26.58
CA ALA A 159 16.71 4.75 26.72
C ALA A 159 16.98 3.80 27.91
N GLN A 160 15.94 3.35 28.64
CA GLN A 160 16.12 2.40 29.74
C GLN A 160 15.69 0.99 29.31
N PRO A 161 16.56 -0.03 29.49
CA PRO A 161 16.09 -1.41 29.50
C PRO A 161 15.01 -1.54 30.58
N PRO A 162 13.95 -2.33 30.37
CA PRO A 162 12.94 -2.54 31.39
C PRO A 162 13.63 -3.12 32.62
N THR A 163 13.76 -2.31 33.67
CA THR A 163 14.14 -2.80 34.99
C THR A 163 13.09 -3.82 35.38
N SER A 164 13.52 -5.09 35.44
CA SER A 164 12.71 -6.24 35.79
C SER A 164 12.11 -6.02 37.17
N SER A 165 10.93 -5.44 37.20
CA SER A 165 10.16 -5.25 38.42
C SER A 165 9.48 -6.59 38.70
N SER A 166 10.11 -7.37 39.56
CA SER A 166 9.59 -8.62 40.09
C SER A 166 8.34 -8.32 40.93
N THR A 167 7.16 -8.40 40.30
CA THR A 167 5.90 -8.32 41.04
C THR A 167 5.55 -9.71 41.56
N THR A 168 5.77 -9.86 42.86
CA THR A 168 5.36 -10.96 43.73
C THR A 168 3.91 -11.38 43.50
N THR A 169 3.74 -12.69 43.31
CA THR A 169 2.48 -13.41 43.19
C THR A 169 1.58 -13.19 44.40
N SER A 170 0.38 -12.66 44.20
CA SER A 170 -0.74 -12.81 45.14
C SER A 170 -1.96 -13.40 44.41
N ARG A 171 -2.22 -14.66 44.77
CA ARG A 171 -3.26 -15.56 44.33
C ARG A 171 -4.60 -15.20 44.98
N SER A 172 -5.66 -15.08 44.18
CA SER A 172 -7.05 -15.14 44.67
C SER A 172 -7.99 -15.83 43.67
N THR A 173 -8.32 -17.04 44.10
CA THR A 173 -9.44 -17.98 43.89
C THR A 173 -10.54 -17.69 42.86
N SER A 174 -10.76 -18.73 42.05
CA SER A 174 -11.84 -18.98 41.08
C SER A 174 -13.21 -19.26 41.71
N THR A 175 -14.27 -18.84 41.02
CA THR A 175 -15.60 -19.50 41.07
C THR A 175 -16.11 -19.76 39.66
N SER A 176 -16.17 -21.04 39.33
CA SER A 176 -16.71 -21.63 38.11
C SER A 176 -18.23 -21.75 38.17
N ARG A 177 -18.91 -21.51 37.03
CA ARG A 177 -20.23 -22.11 36.75
C ARG A 177 -20.28 -22.67 35.34
N THR A 178 -20.59 -23.96 35.31
CA THR A 178 -20.82 -24.85 34.18
C THR A 178 -22.29 -24.81 33.76
N SER A 179 -22.57 -24.94 32.46
CA SER A 179 -23.83 -25.52 31.98
C SER A 179 -23.66 -26.10 30.58
N THR A 180 -24.08 -27.35 30.42
CA THR A 180 -23.93 -28.24 29.25
C THR A 180 -25.28 -28.50 28.58
N SER A 181 -25.25 -28.75 27.26
CA SER A 181 -26.22 -29.45 26.37
C SER A 181 -27.61 -28.81 26.14
N THR A 182 -28.18 -28.79 24.92
CA THR A 182 -28.65 -29.99 24.20
C THR A 182 -28.91 -29.73 22.70
N SER A 183 -28.74 -30.80 21.92
CA SER A 183 -29.04 -31.00 20.49
C SER A 183 -30.54 -30.95 20.14
N THR A 184 -30.89 -30.50 18.92
CA THR A 184 -31.85 -31.20 18.04
C THR A 184 -31.88 -30.62 16.62
N ARG A 185 -31.81 -31.52 15.63
CA ARG A 185 -32.15 -31.34 14.20
C ARG A 185 -33.69 -31.34 14.05
N PRO A 186 -34.24 -30.78 12.96
CA PRO A 186 -34.67 -31.69 11.89
C PRO A 186 -34.41 -31.17 10.48
N ALA A 187 -34.40 -32.13 9.55
CA ALA A 187 -34.35 -31.96 8.11
C ALA A 187 -35.77 -31.92 7.53
N THR A 188 -35.98 -31.16 6.46
CA THR A 188 -36.88 -31.59 5.39
C THR A 188 -36.56 -30.91 4.06
N SER A 189 -36.60 -31.77 3.04
CA SER A 189 -36.50 -31.59 1.60
C SER A 189 -37.71 -30.89 0.97
N SER A 190 -37.50 -30.20 -0.14
CA SER A 190 -38.50 -30.13 -1.22
C SER A 190 -37.84 -29.94 -2.58
N THR A 191 -38.01 -30.97 -3.40
CA THR A 191 -37.78 -31.07 -4.84
C THR A 191 -38.83 -30.27 -5.61
N SER A 192 -38.44 -29.60 -6.70
CA SER A 192 -39.33 -29.48 -7.88
C SER A 192 -38.54 -29.23 -9.16
N THR A 193 -38.95 -29.98 -10.17
CA THR A 193 -38.32 -30.31 -11.44
C THR A 193 -38.81 -29.40 -12.58
N SER A 194 -38.06 -29.41 -13.69
CA SER A 194 -38.48 -29.15 -15.08
C SER A 194 -38.62 -27.67 -15.49
N THR A 195 -38.22 -27.21 -16.68
CA THR A 195 -38.20 -27.88 -17.99
C THR A 195 -37.29 -27.10 -18.95
N ARG A 196 -36.62 -27.81 -19.87
CA ARG A 196 -35.96 -27.26 -21.09
C ARG A 196 -37.02 -26.81 -22.11
N PRO A 197 -36.67 -25.98 -23.11
CA PRO A 197 -36.22 -26.58 -24.36
C PRO A 197 -35.06 -25.84 -25.07
N ALA A 198 -34.40 -26.59 -25.96
CA ALA A 198 -33.46 -26.10 -26.97
C ALA A 198 -34.21 -25.33 -28.08
N THR A 199 -33.57 -24.59 -29.00
CA THR A 199 -32.93 -25.14 -30.21
C THR A 199 -32.12 -24.04 -30.93
N SER A 200 -30.99 -24.45 -31.55
CA SER A 200 -30.40 -24.02 -32.85
C SER A 200 -30.17 -22.53 -33.18
N SER A 201 -29.16 -22.09 -33.92
CA SER A 201 -27.88 -22.55 -34.48
C SER A 201 -27.49 -21.46 -35.49
N THR A 202 -26.23 -21.02 -35.59
CA THR A 202 -25.52 -20.84 -36.88
C THR A 202 -24.08 -20.34 -36.69
N THR A 203 -23.21 -21.01 -37.44
CA THR A 203 -21.80 -20.79 -37.82
C THR A 203 -21.49 -19.36 -38.33
N ALA A 204 -20.28 -18.80 -38.31
CA ALA A 204 -19.00 -19.31 -38.85
C ALA A 204 -17.81 -18.46 -38.33
N ARG A 205 -16.69 -19.07 -37.93
CA ARG A 205 -15.41 -19.27 -38.66
C ARG A 205 -14.47 -18.04 -38.75
N SER A 206 -13.23 -18.28 -38.29
CA SER A 206 -11.91 -17.69 -38.63
C SER A 206 -11.16 -17.25 -37.35
N THR A 207 -9.89 -17.50 -37.10
CA THR A 207 -8.80 -18.19 -37.82
C THR A 207 -7.73 -18.51 -36.76
N SER A 208 -7.34 -19.77 -36.66
CA SER A 208 -6.27 -20.24 -35.79
C SER A 208 -4.91 -20.05 -36.46
N SER A 209 -4.09 -19.14 -35.93
CA SER A 209 -2.66 -19.05 -36.24
C SER A 209 -1.87 -19.82 -35.19
N THR A 210 -1.47 -21.02 -35.58
CA THR A 210 -0.51 -21.86 -34.86
C THR A 210 0.87 -21.22 -35.00
N THR A 211 1.45 -20.71 -33.91
CA THR A 211 2.88 -20.40 -33.86
C THR A 211 3.52 -21.27 -32.80
N ALA A 212 4.56 -21.98 -33.24
CA ALA A 212 5.23 -23.04 -32.51
C ALA A 212 5.73 -22.57 -31.15
N ARG A 213 5.31 -23.29 -30.11
CA ARG A 213 5.79 -23.17 -28.74
C ARG A 213 7.11 -23.92 -28.64
N THR A 214 8.21 -23.19 -28.78
CA THR A 214 9.55 -23.71 -28.46
C THR A 214 9.64 -23.80 -26.94
N THR A 215 9.58 -25.04 -26.44
CA THR A 215 9.94 -25.38 -25.07
C THR A 215 11.46 -25.33 -24.95
N THR A 216 11.99 -24.27 -24.33
CA THR A 216 13.36 -24.27 -23.81
C THR A 216 13.32 -24.29 -22.29
N SER A 217 13.75 -25.44 -21.81
CA SER A 217 13.98 -25.81 -20.43
C SER A 217 15.05 -24.92 -19.77
N SER A 218 14.76 -24.48 -18.56
CA SER A 218 15.66 -24.28 -17.41
C SER A 218 17.15 -24.11 -17.70
N ALA A 219 17.60 -22.86 -17.83
CA ALA A 219 18.99 -22.48 -17.55
C ALA A 219 19.05 -21.85 -16.16
N SER A 220 19.79 -22.47 -15.24
CA SER A 220 20.17 -21.89 -13.96
C SER A 220 20.97 -20.63 -14.22
N ASN A 221 20.38 -19.46 -13.95
CA ASN A 221 21.02 -18.18 -14.17
C ASN A 221 22.24 -18.04 -13.21
N PRO A 222 23.44 -17.70 -13.70
CA PRO A 222 24.66 -17.59 -12.88
C PRO A 222 24.70 -16.31 -12.03
N PHE A 223 23.62 -15.53 -12.02
CA PHE A 223 23.55 -14.20 -11.41
C PHE A 223 22.81 -14.24 -10.07
N PRO A 224 23.30 -13.51 -9.04
CA PRO A 224 22.67 -13.50 -7.72
C PRO A 224 21.25 -12.92 -7.80
N THR A 225 20.32 -13.45 -7.01
CA THR A 225 18.97 -12.90 -6.91
C THR A 225 18.99 -11.54 -6.20
N SER A 226 18.16 -10.60 -6.66
CA SER A 226 17.95 -9.32 -5.98
C SER A 226 17.46 -9.51 -4.55
N THR A 227 17.91 -8.68 -3.61
CA THR A 227 17.46 -8.74 -2.20
C THR A 227 16.85 -7.43 -1.71
N ASP A 228 17.10 -6.35 -2.45
CA ASP A 228 16.70 -4.98 -2.17
C ASP A 228 15.88 -4.36 -3.32
N GLY A 229 15.50 -5.17 -4.32
CA GLY A 229 14.79 -4.73 -5.51
C GLY A 229 15.70 -4.09 -6.58
N ARG A 230 17.02 -4.10 -6.40
CA ARG A 230 17.99 -3.64 -7.41
C ARG A 230 18.42 -4.77 -8.34
N CYS A 231 18.74 -4.43 -9.59
CA CYS A 231 19.15 -5.40 -10.61
C CYS A 231 20.07 -4.79 -11.66
N GLY A 232 20.83 -5.64 -12.36
CA GLY A 232 21.69 -5.21 -13.45
C GLY A 232 23.17 -5.05 -13.08
N PRO A 233 24.01 -4.63 -14.04
CA PRO A 233 25.47 -4.67 -13.92
C PRO A 233 26.02 -3.71 -12.86
N ARG A 234 25.26 -2.67 -12.52
CA ARG A 234 25.63 -1.68 -11.50
C ARG A 234 25.28 -2.12 -10.07
N PHE A 235 24.52 -3.20 -9.92
CA PHE A 235 23.98 -3.66 -8.63
C PHE A 235 24.37 -5.11 -8.39
N GLY A 236 25.68 -5.40 -8.46
CA GLY A 236 26.22 -6.73 -8.18
C GLY A 236 25.81 -7.80 -9.19
N ASN A 237 25.44 -7.41 -10.42
CA ASN A 237 24.84 -8.30 -11.42
C ASN A 237 23.58 -9.01 -10.92
N ALA A 238 22.81 -8.39 -10.02
CA ALA A 238 21.61 -9.01 -9.45
C ALA A 238 20.48 -9.18 -10.49
N THR A 239 19.69 -10.25 -10.35
CA THR A 239 18.54 -10.56 -11.22
C THR A 239 17.20 -10.52 -10.50
N CYS A 240 16.17 -10.09 -11.22
CA CYS A 240 14.77 -10.09 -10.79
C CYS A 240 14.02 -11.38 -11.19
N ILE A 241 14.64 -12.32 -11.90
CA ILE A 241 13.92 -13.45 -12.53
C ILE A 241 13.18 -14.33 -11.51
N SER A 242 13.69 -14.43 -10.29
CA SER A 242 13.07 -15.15 -9.19
C SER A 242 12.25 -14.26 -8.24
N GLU A 243 12.09 -12.97 -8.54
CA GLU A 243 11.31 -12.03 -7.72
C GLU A 243 9.81 -12.22 -7.96
N PRO A 244 9.04 -12.62 -6.93
CA PRO A 244 7.60 -12.84 -7.09
C PRO A 244 6.87 -11.56 -7.47
N GLY A 245 6.35 -11.52 -8.69
CA GLY A 245 5.54 -10.40 -9.18
C GLY A 245 6.32 -9.20 -9.72
N ALA A 246 7.66 -9.26 -9.78
CA ALA A 246 8.49 -8.15 -10.23
C ALA A 246 9.69 -8.65 -11.07
N THR A 247 9.42 -9.44 -12.13
CA THR A 247 10.46 -10.20 -12.84
C THR A 247 11.28 -9.41 -13.85
N CYS A 248 10.92 -8.16 -14.15
CA CYS A 248 11.61 -7.32 -15.13
C CYS A 248 12.65 -6.42 -14.46
N CYS A 249 13.79 -6.21 -15.13
CA CYS A 249 14.83 -5.31 -14.67
C CYS A 249 14.85 -4.05 -15.55
N SER A 250 14.45 -2.90 -15.01
CA SER A 250 14.40 -1.64 -15.78
C SER A 250 15.80 -1.16 -16.18
N GLN A 251 15.88 -0.23 -17.15
CA GLN A 251 17.14 0.42 -17.53
C GLN A 251 17.83 1.16 -16.37
N TYR A 252 17.07 1.51 -15.31
CA TYR A 252 17.58 2.20 -14.12
C TYR A 252 18.01 1.22 -13.00
N GLY A 253 17.90 -0.08 -13.24
CA GLY A 253 18.33 -1.14 -12.34
C GLY A 253 17.38 -1.40 -11.18
N TRP A 254 16.07 -1.38 -11.46
CA TRP A 254 15.01 -1.72 -10.51
C TRP A 254 14.19 -2.91 -10.99
N CYS A 255 13.85 -3.80 -10.06
CA CYS A 255 12.92 -4.90 -10.30
C CYS A 255 11.47 -4.40 -10.29
N GLY A 256 10.68 -4.79 -11.28
CA GLY A 256 9.26 -4.45 -11.37
C GLY A 256 8.51 -5.24 -12.43
N SER A 257 7.23 -4.93 -12.62
CA SER A 257 6.35 -5.61 -13.60
C SER A 257 5.60 -4.65 -14.54
N THR A 258 5.76 -3.34 -14.36
CA THR A 258 5.08 -2.33 -15.19
C THR A 258 5.70 -2.23 -16.58
N VAL A 259 5.02 -1.54 -17.49
CA VAL A 259 5.51 -1.28 -18.86
C VAL A 259 6.91 -0.64 -18.84
N ASP A 260 7.16 0.32 -17.93
CA ASP A 260 8.47 0.97 -17.81
C ASP A 260 9.59 0.01 -17.38
N HIS A 261 9.24 -1.05 -16.65
CA HIS A 261 10.21 -2.06 -16.24
C HIS A 261 10.43 -3.12 -17.30
N CYS A 262 9.38 -3.52 -18.01
CA CYS A 262 9.40 -4.69 -18.90
C CYS A 262 9.59 -4.34 -20.38
N VAL A 263 9.26 -3.11 -20.80
CA VAL A 263 9.28 -2.65 -22.20
C VAL A 263 10.25 -1.47 -22.37
N GLY A 264 10.22 -0.50 -21.45
CA GLY A 264 11.06 0.69 -21.48
C GLY A 264 12.53 0.44 -21.11
N GLY A 265 13.31 -0.15 -22.02
CA GLY A 265 14.75 -0.35 -21.81
C GLY A 265 15.08 -1.48 -20.82
N CYS A 266 14.19 -2.47 -20.72
CA CYS A 266 14.39 -3.64 -19.87
C CYS A 266 15.73 -4.35 -20.19
N GLN A 267 16.46 -4.75 -19.16
CA GLN A 267 17.76 -5.43 -19.26
C GLN A 267 17.57 -6.96 -19.32
N PRO A 268 17.65 -7.61 -20.50
CA PRO A 268 17.23 -9.00 -20.69
C PRO A 268 18.12 -10.05 -20.01
N LEU A 269 19.35 -9.68 -19.63
CA LEU A 269 20.23 -10.57 -18.86
C LEU A 269 19.84 -10.65 -17.38
N TYR A 270 19.07 -9.68 -16.88
CA TYR A 270 18.77 -9.53 -15.45
C TYR A 270 17.27 -9.58 -15.14
N GLY A 271 16.40 -9.64 -16.15
CA GLY A 271 14.95 -9.74 -15.99
C GLY A 271 14.22 -10.30 -17.21
N THR A 272 12.94 -10.62 -17.07
CA THR A 272 12.08 -11.15 -18.16
C THR A 272 11.46 -10.01 -18.99
N CYS A 273 12.14 -9.56 -20.03
CA CYS A 273 11.69 -8.43 -20.84
C CYS A 273 10.57 -8.80 -21.84
N GLY A 274 9.74 -7.81 -22.20
CA GLY A 274 8.70 -7.93 -23.22
C GLY A 274 7.34 -8.44 -22.72
N GLN A 275 7.20 -8.74 -21.43
CA GLN A 275 5.92 -9.09 -20.81
C GLN A 275 5.66 -8.20 -19.59
N SER A 276 4.73 -7.26 -19.70
CA SER A 276 4.14 -6.56 -18.54
C SER A 276 2.92 -7.34 -18.05
N ARG A 277 2.73 -7.44 -16.73
CA ARG A 277 1.52 -8.03 -16.11
C ARG A 277 0.59 -6.94 -15.59
#